data_AF-A0A5E6NND8-F1
#
_entry.id   AF-A0A5E6NND8-F1
#
_cell.length_a   1.000
_cell.length_b   1.000
_cell.length_c   1.000
_cell.angle_alpha   90.00
_cell.angle_beta   90.00
_cell.angle_gamma   90.00
#
_symmetry.space_group_name_H-M   'P 1'
#
loop_
_entity.id
_entity.type
_entity.pdbx_description
1 polymer ?
#
loop_
_entity_poly.entity_id
_entity_poly.type
_entity_poly.pdbx_seq_one_letter_code
_entity_poly.pdbx_strand_id
1 'polypeptide(L)'
;MAGNSMFTNVFDEIGLIFDPLKAIKNNSNSTQKWDTLNNKEDNIYIPILKAFKKELNRIYTTDPKKVACNLVKYLVGSKDFYKVIKGNNEVEIQAYNLHGSLNCPFEKILPKFKTPQINLPDKIISIDFKKDSKTTLIVKLNNNWALSFRIHNASSRVEPSLKFDINLLKAPSSLFTNTLSLPQ
;
A
#
# COMPACT_ATOMS: atom_id res chain seq x y z
N MET A 1 15.43 -1.52 30.42
CA MET A 1 15.80 -2.62 29.51
C MET A 1 14.55 -3.46 29.23
N ALA A 2 13.80 -3.13 28.18
CA ALA A 2 12.67 -3.92 27.67
C ALA A 2 12.40 -3.45 26.23
N GLY A 3 13.17 -3.96 25.26
CA GLY A 3 13.11 -3.43 23.88
C GLY A 3 13.43 -4.39 22.74
N ASN A 4 13.97 -5.59 23.01
CA ASN A 4 14.50 -6.45 21.93
C ASN A 4 13.90 -7.86 21.83
N SER A 5 12.97 -8.26 22.69
CA SER A 5 12.49 -9.66 22.72
C SER A 5 11.41 -10.00 21.68
N MET A 6 10.80 -9.01 21.01
CA MET A 6 9.55 -9.22 20.27
C MET A 6 9.66 -9.04 18.75
N PHE A 7 10.66 -8.28 18.27
CA PHE A 7 10.96 -8.22 16.83
C PHE A 7 11.43 -9.58 16.30
N THR A 8 12.12 -10.36 17.13
CA THR A 8 12.59 -11.70 16.78
C THR A 8 11.45 -12.59 16.27
N ASN A 9 10.32 -12.65 16.96
CA ASN A 9 9.26 -13.62 16.67
C ASN A 9 8.63 -13.51 15.25
N VAL A 10 8.30 -12.31 14.76
CA VAL A 10 7.69 -12.18 13.41
C VAL A 10 8.73 -12.42 12.31
N PHE A 11 9.96 -11.94 12.49
CA PHE A 11 11.03 -12.19 11.52
C PHE A 11 11.43 -13.67 11.49
N ASP A 12 11.38 -14.36 12.63
CA ASP A 12 11.57 -15.80 12.74
C ASP A 12 10.43 -16.56 12.03
N GLU A 13 9.15 -16.19 12.28
CA GLU A 13 7.97 -16.73 11.59
C GLU A 13 8.07 -16.57 10.07
N ILE A 14 8.51 -15.39 9.60
CA ILE A 14 8.72 -15.10 8.19
C ILE A 14 9.92 -15.89 7.65
N GLY A 15 11.00 -16.00 8.42
CA GLY A 15 12.21 -16.77 8.09
C GLY A 15 11.87 -18.21 7.73
N LEU A 16 11.02 -18.86 8.52
CA LEU A 16 10.54 -20.23 8.26
C LEU A 16 9.84 -20.40 6.91
N ILE A 17 9.25 -19.34 6.37
CA ILE A 17 8.60 -19.36 5.04
C ILE A 17 9.63 -19.14 3.92
N PHE A 18 10.64 -18.29 4.16
CA PHE A 18 11.66 -17.96 3.16
C PHE A 18 12.80 -18.97 3.08
N ASP A 19 13.08 -19.73 4.14
CA ASP A 19 14.14 -20.73 4.15
C ASP A 19 13.91 -21.88 3.14
N PRO A 20 12.70 -22.45 3.00
CA PRO A 20 12.39 -23.37 1.92
C PRO A 20 12.64 -22.78 0.53
N LEU A 21 12.36 -21.49 0.33
CA LEU A 21 12.62 -20.81 -0.95
C LEU A 21 14.12 -20.68 -1.25
N LYS A 22 14.94 -20.40 -0.22
CA LYS A 22 16.41 -20.41 -0.33
C LYS A 22 16.90 -21.79 -0.73
N ALA A 23 16.40 -22.85 -0.09
CA ALA A 23 16.77 -24.22 -0.39
C ALA A 23 16.41 -24.60 -1.84
N ILE A 24 15.19 -24.28 -2.30
CA ILE A 24 14.76 -24.53 -3.68
C ILE A 24 15.64 -23.77 -4.68
N LYS A 25 15.93 -22.50 -4.41
CA LYS A 25 16.80 -21.69 -5.27
C LYS A 25 18.20 -22.31 -5.37
N ASN A 26 18.80 -22.71 -4.25
CA ASN A 26 20.15 -23.28 -4.23
C ASN A 26 20.20 -24.65 -4.91
N ASN A 27 19.28 -25.56 -4.56
CA ASN A 27 19.26 -26.93 -5.09
C ASN A 27 18.97 -26.99 -6.59
N SER A 28 18.25 -26.01 -7.13
CA SER A 28 17.96 -25.92 -8.57
C SER A 28 18.95 -25.07 -9.35
N ASN A 29 20.02 -24.55 -8.73
CA ASN A 29 20.92 -23.55 -9.33
C ASN A 29 20.15 -22.35 -9.92
N SER A 30 19.15 -21.85 -9.18
CA SER A 30 18.23 -20.77 -9.57
C SER A 30 17.41 -21.05 -10.84
N THR A 31 17.23 -22.32 -11.24
CA THR A 31 16.49 -22.65 -12.46
C THR A 31 15.00 -22.95 -12.23
N GLN A 32 14.61 -23.33 -11.00
CA GLN A 32 13.22 -23.64 -10.67
C GLN A 32 12.29 -22.44 -10.87
N LYS A 33 11.13 -22.66 -11.47
CA LYS A 33 10.09 -21.64 -11.69
C LYS A 33 8.99 -21.70 -10.62
N TRP A 34 8.27 -20.60 -10.47
CA TRP A 34 7.15 -20.52 -9.53
C TRP A 34 5.87 -21.20 -10.02
N ASP A 35 5.73 -21.45 -11.32
CA ASP A 35 4.57 -22.11 -11.92
C ASP A 35 4.60 -23.64 -11.68
N THR A 36 5.77 -24.22 -11.43
CA THR A 36 5.95 -25.63 -11.09
C THR A 36 5.77 -25.94 -9.60
N LEU A 37 5.60 -24.93 -8.74
CA LEU A 37 5.33 -25.11 -7.31
C LEU A 37 3.82 -25.21 -7.05
N ASN A 38 3.38 -26.37 -6.56
CA ASN A 38 1.99 -26.59 -6.14
C ASN A 38 1.68 -25.81 -4.84
N ASN A 39 0.44 -25.33 -4.73
CA ASN A 39 -0.12 -24.72 -3.51
C ASN A 39 0.70 -23.54 -2.93
N LYS A 40 1.45 -22.79 -3.76
CA LYS A 40 2.21 -21.62 -3.31
C LYS A 40 1.36 -20.56 -2.61
N GLU A 41 0.09 -20.42 -2.99
CA GLU A 41 -0.80 -19.46 -2.35
C GLU A 41 -1.04 -19.84 -0.89
N ASP A 42 -1.34 -21.12 -0.62
CA ASP A 42 -1.65 -21.61 0.72
C ASP A 42 -0.39 -21.73 1.59
N ASN A 43 0.72 -22.17 1.00
CA ASN A 43 1.95 -22.46 1.74
C ASN A 43 2.85 -21.24 1.94
N ILE A 44 2.71 -20.20 1.11
CA ILE A 44 3.65 -19.05 1.09
C ILE A 44 2.88 -17.74 1.21
N TYR A 45 1.97 -17.45 0.29
CA TYR A 45 1.33 -16.13 0.24
C TYR A 45 0.43 -15.87 1.45
N ILE A 46 -0.47 -16.81 1.79
CA ILE A 46 -1.38 -16.65 2.94
C ILE A 46 -0.60 -16.48 4.26
N PRO A 47 0.40 -17.33 4.58
CA PRO A 47 1.24 -17.14 5.77
C PRO A 47 1.93 -15.76 5.82
N ILE A 48 2.50 -15.30 4.71
CA ILE A 48 3.17 -13.98 4.65
C ILE A 48 2.18 -12.84 4.85
N LEU A 49 1.00 -12.92 4.22
CA LEU A 49 -0.05 -11.92 4.40
C LEU A 49 -0.58 -11.91 5.85
N LYS A 50 -0.71 -13.08 6.49
CA LYS A 50 -1.07 -13.17 7.91
C LYS A 50 0.00 -12.55 8.81
N ALA A 51 1.28 -12.83 8.56
CA ALA A 51 2.39 -12.23 9.29
C ALA A 51 2.42 -10.70 9.11
N PHE A 52 2.26 -10.21 7.88
CA PHE A 52 2.15 -8.79 7.58
C PHE A 52 0.97 -8.13 8.30
N LYS A 53 -0.22 -8.74 8.26
CA LYS A 53 -1.41 -8.25 9.00
C LYS A 53 -1.15 -8.19 10.51
N LYS A 54 -0.53 -9.24 11.08
CA LYS A 54 -0.17 -9.30 12.50
C LYS A 54 0.80 -8.17 12.87
N GLU A 55 1.83 -7.96 12.07
CA GLU A 55 2.83 -6.92 12.33
C GLU A 55 2.28 -5.51 12.16
N LEU A 56 1.47 -5.27 11.12
CA LEU A 56 0.82 -3.97 10.93
C LEU A 56 -0.11 -3.64 12.11
N ASN A 57 -0.88 -4.61 12.61
CA ASN A 57 -1.69 -4.43 13.82
C ASN A 57 -0.83 -4.13 15.04
N ARG A 58 0.28 -4.84 15.24
CA ARG A 58 1.20 -4.62 16.37
C ARG A 58 1.83 -3.23 16.34
N ILE A 59 2.30 -2.78 15.18
CA ILE A 59 2.85 -1.43 15.02
C ILE A 59 1.74 -0.41 15.27
N TYR A 60 0.53 -0.65 14.76
CA TYR A 60 -0.62 0.23 14.96
C TYR A 60 -0.97 0.43 16.44
N THR A 61 -0.78 -0.56 17.32
CA THR A 61 -1.03 -0.38 18.77
C THR A 61 -0.05 0.57 19.46
N THR A 62 1.10 0.88 18.84
CA THR A 62 2.11 1.77 19.45
C THR A 62 1.72 3.25 19.39
N ASP A 63 1.16 3.68 18.25
CA ASP A 63 0.60 5.02 18.05
C ASP A 63 -0.40 4.95 16.88
N PRO A 64 -1.68 4.65 17.16
CA PRO A 64 -2.69 4.44 16.13
C PRO A 64 -2.77 5.58 15.12
N LYS A 65 -2.77 6.82 15.61
CA LYS A 65 -2.92 8.03 14.80
C LYS A 65 -1.72 8.23 13.89
N LYS A 66 -0.51 8.16 14.45
CA LYS A 66 0.72 8.35 13.67
C LYS A 66 0.92 7.24 12.65
N VAL A 67 0.62 5.99 13.00
CA VAL A 67 0.79 4.85 12.09
C VAL A 67 -0.18 4.93 10.91
N ALA A 68 -1.47 5.20 11.15
CA ALA A 68 -2.45 5.36 10.08
C ALA A 68 -2.05 6.49 9.11
N CYS A 69 -1.67 7.64 9.65
CA CYS A 69 -1.23 8.80 8.86
C CYS A 69 0.04 8.51 8.06
N ASN A 70 1.05 7.91 8.69
CA ASN A 70 2.32 7.58 8.05
C ASN A 70 2.18 6.49 6.98
N LEU A 71 1.30 5.51 7.19
CA LEU A 71 1.05 4.47 6.20
C LEU A 71 0.57 5.09 4.88
N VAL A 72 -0.41 6.00 4.94
CA VAL A 72 -0.90 6.69 3.74
C VAL A 72 0.19 7.59 3.13
N LYS A 73 0.91 8.39 3.94
CA LYS A 73 1.99 9.25 3.44
C LYS A 73 3.10 8.45 2.75
N TYR A 74 3.45 7.29 3.30
CA TYR A 74 4.49 6.45 2.72
C TYR A 74 4.07 5.86 1.36
N LEU A 75 2.80 5.47 1.23
CA LEU A 75 2.30 4.76 0.04
C LEU A 75 1.79 5.70 -1.06
N VAL A 76 1.20 6.83 -0.71
CA VAL A 76 0.59 7.77 -1.65
C VAL A 76 1.52 8.93 -1.97
N GLY A 77 2.29 9.38 -0.98
CA GLY A 77 3.22 10.51 -1.12
C GLY A 77 3.28 11.35 0.16
N SER A 78 4.45 11.92 0.42
CA SER A 78 4.70 12.77 1.60
C SER A 78 4.70 14.26 1.28
N LYS A 79 4.56 14.63 0.01
CA LYS A 79 4.54 16.01 -0.49
C LYS A 79 3.20 16.30 -1.14
N ASP A 80 2.93 17.59 -1.32
CA ASP A 80 1.78 18.02 -2.09
C ASP A 80 2.07 17.88 -3.58
N PHE A 81 1.12 17.33 -4.34
CA PHE A 81 1.30 17.14 -5.79
C PHE A 81 -0.04 17.12 -6.54
N TYR A 82 0.03 17.35 -7.84
CA TYR A 82 -1.08 17.10 -8.76
C TYR A 82 -0.86 15.78 -9.48
N LYS A 83 -1.89 14.95 -9.53
CA LYS A 83 -1.94 13.77 -10.38
C LYS A 83 -2.80 14.10 -11.59
N VAL A 84 -2.22 14.05 -12.77
CA VAL A 84 -2.91 14.27 -14.04
C VAL A 84 -3.17 12.93 -14.69
N ILE A 85 -4.43 12.65 -15.02
CA ILE A 85 -4.89 11.40 -15.62
C ILE A 85 -5.51 11.75 -16.97
N LYS A 86 -4.88 11.30 -18.05
CA LYS A 86 -5.40 11.48 -19.42
C LYS A 86 -6.30 10.30 -19.75
N GLY A 87 -7.59 10.56 -19.91
CA GLY A 87 -8.57 9.63 -20.45
C GLY A 87 -8.63 9.69 -21.98
N ASN A 88 -9.69 9.14 -22.56
CA ASN A 88 -9.89 9.20 -24.02
C ASN A 88 -10.29 10.61 -24.45
N ASN A 89 -11.34 11.17 -23.84
CA ASN A 89 -11.92 12.47 -24.19
C ASN A 89 -11.91 13.46 -23.02
N GLU A 90 -11.12 13.19 -21.98
CA GLU A 90 -11.04 14.04 -20.81
C GLU A 90 -9.66 13.97 -20.14
N VAL A 91 -9.33 15.00 -19.37
CA VAL A 91 -8.18 15.04 -18.48
C VAL A 91 -8.70 15.31 -17.07
N GLU A 92 -8.43 14.38 -16.16
CA GLU A 92 -8.73 14.53 -14.74
C GLU A 92 -7.47 15.00 -13.99
N ILE A 93 -7.59 16.07 -13.22
CA ILE A 93 -6.54 16.61 -12.36
C ILE A 93 -6.98 16.42 -10.90
N GLN A 94 -6.27 15.56 -10.18
CA GLN A 94 -6.46 15.33 -8.75
C GLN A 94 -5.41 16.09 -7.96
N ALA A 95 -5.84 16.90 -6.98
CA ALA A 95 -4.93 17.70 -6.16
C ALA A 95 -4.69 17.04 -4.80
N TYR A 96 -3.56 16.34 -4.66
CA TYR A 96 -3.13 15.74 -3.40
C TYR A 96 -2.52 16.80 -2.49
N ASN A 97 -3.38 17.64 -1.90
CA ASN A 97 -2.99 18.75 -1.03
C ASN A 97 -2.89 18.28 0.44
N LEU A 98 -1.82 17.55 0.77
CA LEU A 98 -1.63 16.93 2.09
C LEU A 98 -1.27 17.94 3.18
N HIS A 99 -0.54 19.01 2.83
CA HIS A 99 -0.02 20.03 3.74
C HIS A 99 -0.60 21.43 3.48
N GLY A 100 -1.45 21.58 2.47
CA GLY A 100 -2.14 22.85 2.20
C GLY A 100 -1.36 23.82 1.32
N SER A 101 -0.30 23.39 0.63
CA SER A 101 0.53 24.27 -0.21
C SER A 101 0.04 24.38 -1.67
N LEU A 102 -0.94 23.56 -2.09
CA LEU A 102 -1.47 23.64 -3.44
C LEU A 102 -2.45 24.80 -3.59
N ASN A 103 -2.34 25.48 -4.74
CA ASN A 103 -3.32 26.47 -5.20
C ASN A 103 -3.53 27.62 -4.21
N CYS A 104 -2.44 28.06 -3.58
CA CYS A 104 -2.39 29.23 -2.72
C CYS A 104 -2.42 30.52 -3.56
N PRO A 105 -2.90 31.65 -2.99
CA PRO A 105 -2.76 32.97 -3.63
C PRO A 105 -1.30 33.31 -3.94
N PHE A 106 -1.10 34.06 -5.03
CA PHE A 106 0.17 34.66 -5.37
C PHE A 106 0.00 36.17 -5.42
N GLU A 107 0.59 36.89 -4.48
CA GLU A 107 0.38 38.33 -4.27
C GLU A 107 -1.11 38.68 -4.16
N LYS A 108 -1.63 39.51 -5.08
CA LYS A 108 -3.04 39.91 -5.15
C LYS A 108 -3.89 38.97 -6.02
N ILE A 109 -3.27 37.95 -6.64
CA ILE A 109 -3.95 37.00 -7.52
C ILE A 109 -4.48 35.85 -6.66
N LEU A 110 -5.81 35.79 -6.55
CA LEU A 110 -6.51 34.68 -5.89
C LEU A 110 -6.63 33.48 -6.84
N PRO A 111 -6.54 32.24 -6.30
CA PRO A 111 -6.69 31.04 -7.09
C PRO A 111 -8.14 30.92 -7.59
N LYS A 112 -8.32 30.46 -8.84
CA LYS A 112 -9.65 30.26 -9.43
C LYS A 112 -10.47 29.19 -8.70
N PHE A 113 -9.78 28.17 -8.19
CA PHE A 113 -10.39 27.10 -7.40
C PHE A 113 -9.79 27.11 -6.00
N LYS A 114 -10.53 26.68 -4.99
CA LYS A 114 -9.97 26.46 -3.66
C LYS A 114 -9.67 24.97 -3.52
N THR A 115 -8.40 24.64 -3.25
CA THR A 115 -7.99 23.25 -3.06
C THR A 115 -7.99 22.91 -1.57
N PRO A 116 -8.99 22.21 -1.03
CA PRO A 116 -9.01 21.81 0.38
C PRO A 116 -7.77 20.96 0.73
N GLN A 117 -7.31 21.09 1.96
CA GLN A 117 -6.33 20.16 2.51
C GLN A 117 -7.01 18.78 2.67
N ILE A 118 -6.27 17.73 2.33
CA ILE A 118 -6.75 16.36 2.43
C ILE A 118 -6.84 15.92 3.89
N ASN A 119 -7.96 15.27 4.22
CA ASN A 119 -8.14 14.57 5.49
C ASN A 119 -7.36 13.25 5.48
N LEU A 120 -6.12 13.29 5.96
CA LEU A 120 -5.33 12.09 6.25
C LEU A 120 -6.01 11.22 7.32
N PRO A 121 -5.86 9.89 7.27
CA PRO A 121 -6.47 9.04 8.27
C PRO A 121 -5.68 9.09 9.59
N ASP A 122 -6.39 8.89 10.68
CA ASP A 122 -5.83 8.65 12.02
C ASP A 122 -6.27 7.30 12.61
N LYS A 123 -7.07 6.52 11.87
CA LYS A 123 -7.57 5.23 12.33
C LYS A 123 -7.60 4.21 11.21
N ILE A 124 -7.02 3.04 11.47
CA ILE A 124 -7.26 1.84 10.65
C ILE A 124 -8.60 1.26 11.10
N ILE A 125 -9.52 1.08 10.16
CA ILE A 125 -10.84 0.50 10.39
C ILE A 125 -10.77 -1.02 10.31
N SER A 126 -10.09 -1.55 9.28
CA SER A 126 -9.92 -2.99 9.13
C SER A 126 -8.74 -3.34 8.23
N ILE A 127 -8.22 -4.56 8.41
CA ILE A 127 -7.17 -5.16 7.57
C ILE A 127 -7.63 -6.58 7.27
N ASP A 128 -8.17 -6.84 6.09
CA ASP A 128 -8.82 -8.11 5.78
C ASP A 128 -8.41 -8.65 4.43
N PHE A 129 -8.52 -9.97 4.25
CA PHE A 129 -8.39 -10.55 2.92
C PHE A 129 -9.48 -9.99 2.02
N LYS A 130 -9.11 -9.65 0.78
CA LYS A 130 -10.10 -9.38 -0.26
C LYS A 130 -10.95 -10.63 -0.42
N LYS A 131 -12.27 -10.46 -0.53
CA LYS A 131 -13.21 -11.56 -0.76
C LYS A 131 -12.73 -12.43 -1.93
N ASP A 132 -12.75 -13.75 -1.72
CA ASP A 132 -12.34 -14.76 -2.70
C ASP A 132 -10.90 -14.60 -3.23
N SER A 133 -10.00 -14.00 -2.43
CA SER A 133 -8.59 -13.81 -2.77
C SER A 133 -7.65 -14.40 -1.71
N LYS A 134 -6.69 -15.20 -2.15
CA LYS A 134 -5.59 -15.72 -1.32
C LYS A 134 -4.33 -14.83 -1.35
N THR A 135 -4.33 -13.79 -2.17
CA THR A 135 -3.13 -13.01 -2.50
C THR A 135 -3.23 -11.54 -2.12
N THR A 136 -4.40 -11.08 -1.68
CA THR A 136 -4.65 -9.64 -1.51
C THR A 136 -5.24 -9.33 -0.15
N LEU A 137 -4.62 -8.39 0.57
CA LEU A 137 -5.21 -7.73 1.73
C LEU A 137 -5.77 -6.36 1.34
N ILE A 138 -6.87 -5.97 1.98
CA ILE A 138 -7.45 -4.64 1.92
C ILE A 138 -7.29 -3.98 3.28
N VAL A 139 -6.66 -2.82 3.30
CA VAL A 139 -6.57 -1.94 4.48
C VAL A 139 -7.56 -0.80 4.29
N LYS A 140 -8.58 -0.74 5.14
CA LYS A 140 -9.54 0.37 5.19
C LYS A 140 -9.17 1.29 6.34
N LEU A 141 -9.12 2.59 6.08
CA LEU A 141 -8.90 3.61 7.10
C LEU A 141 -10.09 4.58 7.10
N ASN A 142 -10.20 5.39 8.15
CA ASN A 142 -11.21 6.44 8.19
C ASN A 142 -10.95 7.49 7.09
N ASN A 143 -11.87 8.45 6.93
CA ASN A 143 -11.85 9.41 5.82
C ASN A 143 -11.90 8.74 4.44
N ASN A 144 -12.51 7.55 4.35
CA ASN A 144 -12.73 6.77 3.11
C ASN A 144 -11.48 6.29 2.37
N TRP A 145 -10.31 6.30 3.03
CA TRP A 145 -9.12 5.69 2.46
C TRP A 145 -9.24 4.17 2.39
N ALA A 146 -8.91 3.59 1.24
CA ALA A 146 -8.79 2.15 1.09
C ALA A 146 -7.61 1.80 0.17
N LEU A 147 -6.76 0.88 0.62
CA LEU A 147 -5.57 0.41 -0.09
C LEU A 147 -5.64 -1.10 -0.24
N SER A 148 -5.25 -1.64 -1.41
CA SER A 148 -5.03 -3.07 -1.59
C SER A 148 -3.55 -3.40 -1.64
N PHE A 149 -3.15 -4.49 -0.98
CA PHE A 149 -1.80 -5.04 -0.97
C PHE A 149 -1.85 -6.44 -1.58
N ARG A 150 -1.52 -6.55 -2.87
CA ARG A 150 -1.46 -7.83 -3.57
C ARG A 150 -0.04 -8.35 -3.56
N ILE A 151 0.19 -9.50 -2.93
CA ILE A 151 1.48 -10.17 -2.97
C ILE A 151 1.67 -10.90 -4.30
N HIS A 152 2.87 -10.81 -4.85
CA HIS A 152 3.28 -11.55 -6.04
C HIS A 152 4.78 -11.87 -5.99
N ASN A 153 5.20 -12.81 -6.83
CA ASN A 153 6.61 -13.18 -6.95
C ASN A 153 7.43 -12.05 -7.53
N ALA A 154 8.62 -11.82 -6.97
CA ALA A 154 9.51 -10.77 -7.43
C ALA A 154 10.09 -11.05 -8.84
N SER A 155 10.12 -12.33 -9.25
CA SER A 155 10.49 -12.83 -10.57
C SER A 155 9.76 -14.13 -10.92
N SER A 156 9.95 -14.64 -12.15
CA SER A 156 9.39 -15.93 -12.59
C SER A 156 10.11 -17.14 -12.00
N ARG A 157 11.35 -16.98 -11.53
CA ARG A 157 12.18 -18.00 -10.91
C ARG A 157 12.04 -17.94 -9.39
N VAL A 158 12.16 -19.09 -8.73
CA VAL A 158 12.04 -19.16 -7.26
C VAL A 158 13.19 -18.41 -6.62
N GLU A 159 12.84 -17.41 -5.81
CA GLU A 159 13.78 -16.64 -5.02
C GLU A 159 13.18 -16.32 -3.65
N PRO A 160 14.01 -16.11 -2.62
CA PRO A 160 13.54 -15.78 -1.29
C PRO A 160 13.14 -14.29 -1.20
N SER A 161 12.36 -13.81 -2.15
CA SER A 161 11.83 -12.45 -2.18
C SER A 161 10.45 -12.42 -2.84
N LEU A 162 9.58 -11.56 -2.32
CA LEU A 162 8.25 -11.29 -2.83
C LEU A 162 8.02 -9.78 -2.86
N LYS A 163 7.04 -9.34 -3.64
CA LYS A 163 6.69 -7.92 -3.78
C LYS A 163 5.22 -7.70 -3.50
N PHE A 164 4.92 -6.54 -2.91
CA PHE A 164 3.58 -6.01 -2.88
C PHE A 164 3.35 -5.12 -4.10
N ASP A 165 2.26 -5.40 -4.80
CA ASP A 165 1.61 -4.47 -5.71
C ASP A 165 0.53 -3.74 -4.91
N ILE A 166 0.70 -2.43 -4.73
CA ILE A 166 -0.13 -1.60 -3.85
C ILE A 166 -0.96 -0.65 -4.69
N ASN A 167 -2.27 -0.67 -4.49
CA ASN A 167 -3.20 0.21 -5.20
C ASN A 167 -4.06 1.01 -4.23
N LEU A 168 -4.23 2.30 -4.52
CA LEU A 168 -5.21 3.17 -3.87
C LEU A 168 -6.59 2.87 -4.46
N LEU A 169 -7.41 2.13 -3.73
CA LEU A 169 -8.77 1.76 -4.16
C LEU A 169 -9.75 2.91 -3.98
N LYS A 170 -9.59 3.67 -2.89
CA LYS A 170 -10.40 4.86 -2.60
C LYS A 170 -9.52 5.93 -2.00
N ALA A 171 -9.57 7.11 -2.63
CA ALA A 171 -9.04 8.34 -2.10
C ALA A 171 -10.08 9.00 -1.16
N PRO A 172 -9.68 9.94 -0.29
CA PRO A 172 -10.60 10.55 0.66
C PRO A 172 -11.58 11.48 -0.05
N SER A 173 -12.75 11.67 0.55
CA SER A 173 -13.80 12.55 -0.02
C SER A 173 -13.37 14.03 -0.07
N SER A 174 -12.33 14.41 0.66
CA SER A 174 -11.73 15.75 0.61
C SER A 174 -10.80 15.95 -0.60
N LEU A 175 -10.51 14.92 -1.40
CA LEU A 175 -9.67 15.05 -2.58
C LEU A 175 -10.37 15.95 -3.61
N PHE A 176 -9.73 17.06 -3.95
CA PHE A 176 -10.21 17.92 -5.02
C PHE A 176 -9.87 17.31 -6.38
N THR A 177 -10.87 17.28 -7.25
CA THR A 177 -10.75 16.81 -8.63
C THR A 177 -11.34 17.84 -9.57
N ASN A 178 -10.64 18.11 -10.67
CA ASN A 178 -11.13 18.91 -11.79
C ASN A 178 -11.03 18.08 -13.07
N THR A 179 -12.10 18.05 -13.86
CA THR A 179 -12.13 17.31 -15.13
C THR A 179 -12.30 18.29 -16.28
N LEU A 180 -11.40 18.20 -17.25
CA LEU A 180 -11.41 18.99 -18.48
C LEU A 180 -11.85 18.08 -19.63
N SER A 181 -12.91 18.46 -20.34
CA SER A 181 -13.30 17.77 -21.57
C SER A 181 -12.36 18.14 -22.71
N LEU A 182 -11.91 17.15 -23.46
CA LEU A 182 -11.13 17.33 -24.68
C LEU A 182 -12.07 17.39 -25.89
N PRO A 183 -11.81 18.25 -26.88
CA PRO A 183 -12.53 18.22 -28.14
C PRO A 183 -12.31 16.86 -28.83
N GLN A 184 -13.34 16.39 -29.53
CA GLN A 184 -13.29 15.17 -30.36
C GLN A 184 -12.47 15.39 -31.62
#